data_AF-A0A0S4TY98-F1
#
_entry.id   AF-A0A0S4TY98-F1
#
_cell.length_a   1.000
_cell.length_b   1.000
_cell.length_c   1.000
_cell.angle_alpha   90.00
_cell.angle_beta   90.00
_cell.angle_gamma   90.00
#
_symmetry.space_group_name_H-M   'P 1'
#
loop_
_entity.id
_entity.type
_entity.pdbx_description
1 polymer ?
#
loop_
_entity_poly.entity_id
_entity_poly.type
_entity_poly.pdbx_seq_one_letter_code
_entity_poly.pdbx_strand_id
1 'polypeptide(L)' 'MTMMHTNSLAQTASWVIREKSSKAVLFETFYKMIVDHLNTAKYEAVPILQYLQEFNGGVAA' A
#
# COMPACT_ATOMS: atom_id res chain seq x y z
N MET A 1 14.07 -31.24 1.42
CA MET A 1 13.73 -30.19 2.38
C MET A 1 14.19 -28.86 1.79
N THR A 2 13.32 -28.13 1.09
CA THR A 2 13.70 -26.88 0.43
C THR A 2 13.59 -25.73 1.42
N MET A 3 14.71 -25.04 1.67
CA MET A 3 14.75 -23.84 2.50
C MET A 3 14.08 -22.69 1.75
N MET A 4 12.89 -22.27 2.19
CA MET A 4 12.21 -21.08 1.70
C MET A 4 13.01 -19.85 2.14
N HIS A 5 13.78 -19.25 1.23
CA HIS A 5 14.39 -17.95 1.49
C HIS A 5 13.29 -16.89 1.49
N THR A 6 12.90 -16.41 2.66
CA THR A 6 12.02 -15.24 2.79
C THR A 6 12.81 -14.00 2.41
N ASN A 7 12.56 -13.45 1.22
CA ASN A 7 13.12 -12.18 0.79
C ASN A 7 12.47 -11.04 1.63
N SER A 8 13.19 -10.54 2.63
CA SER A 8 12.72 -9.45 3.48
C SER A 8 12.46 -8.15 2.70
N LEU A 9 13.12 -7.96 1.55
CA LEU A 9 12.90 -6.81 0.67
C LEU A 9 11.52 -6.82 -0.01
N ALA A 10 10.81 -7.95 0.00
CA ALA A 10 9.45 -8.05 -0.51
C ALA A 10 8.39 -7.57 0.50
N GLN A 11 8.76 -7.25 1.74
CA GLN A 11 7.81 -6.70 2.71
C GLN A 11 7.51 -5.24 2.41
N THR A 12 6.22 -4.92 2.33
CA THR A 12 5.73 -3.55 2.33
C THR A 12 6.05 -2.88 3.67
N ALA A 13 6.75 -1.74 3.63
CA ALA A 13 7.08 -0.97 4.84
C ALA A 13 5.85 -0.30 5.48
N SER A 14 4.95 0.24 4.65
CA SER A 14 3.71 0.91 5.06
C SER A 14 2.69 0.93 3.92
N TRP A 15 1.44 1.26 4.24
CA TRP A 15 0.35 1.37 3.28
C TRP A 15 -0.29 2.75 3.31
N VAL A 16 -0.65 3.25 2.13
CA VAL A 16 -1.51 4.42 1.97
C VAL A 16 -2.95 3.95 1.84
N ILE A 17 -3.83 4.42 2.72
CA ILE A 17 -5.27 4.16 2.64
C ILE A 17 -5.90 5.26 1.80
N ARG A 18 -6.57 4.89 0.70
CA ARG A 18 -7.28 5.82 -0.19
C ARG A 18 -8.65 5.30 -0.59
N GLU A 19 -9.54 6.20 -1.00
CA GLU A 19 -10.83 5.81 -1.58
C GLU A 19 -10.62 5.22 -2.98
N LYS A 20 -11.29 4.10 -3.28
CA LYS A 20 -11.11 3.39 -4.56
C LYS A 20 -11.55 4.21 -5.77
N SER A 21 -12.65 4.94 -5.65
CA SER A 21 -13.28 5.70 -6.72
C SER A 21 -12.54 6.99 -7.05
N SER A 22 -12.29 7.84 -6.04
CA SER A 22 -11.66 9.15 -6.24
C SER A 22 -10.14 9.13 -6.15
N LYS A 23 -9.56 8.04 -5.63
CA LYS A 23 -8.14 7.96 -5.24
C LYS A 23 -7.72 8.97 -4.19
N ALA A 24 -8.67 9.65 -3.52
CA ALA A 24 -8.37 10.57 -2.43
C ALA A 24 -7.71 9.82 -1.27
N VAL A 25 -6.54 10.30 -0.85
CA VAL A 25 -5.77 9.72 0.26
C VAL A 25 -6.38 10.16 1.59
N LEU A 26 -6.53 9.20 2.50
CA LEU A 26 -6.99 9.46 3.86
C LEU A 26 -5.79 9.59 4.81
N PHE A 27 -4.92 8.57 4.84
CA PHE A 27 -3.72 8.54 5.68
C PHE A 27 -2.77 7.40 5.27
N GLU A 28 -1.55 7.42 5.82
CA GLU A 28 -0.59 6.33 5.78
C GLU A 28 -0.58 5.54 7.11
N THR A 29 -0.36 4.23 7.05
CA THR A 29 -0.19 3.39 8.25
C THR A 29 0.87 2.31 8.09
N PHE A 30 1.53 1.98 9.20
CA PHE A 30 2.45 0.86 9.35
C PHE A 30 1.76 -0.35 10.01
N TYR A 31 0.54 -0.17 10.51
CA TYR A 31 -0.18 -1.20 11.24
C TYR A 31 -0.97 -2.10 10.30
N LYS A 32 -0.47 -3.33 10.14
CA LYS A 32 -1.13 -4.38 9.34
C LYS A 32 -2.58 -4.67 9.77
N MET A 33 -2.89 -4.51 11.06
CA MET A 33 -4.25 -4.65 11.59
C MET A 33 -5.25 -3.70 10.90
N ILE A 34 -4.86 -2.46 10.59
CA ILE A 34 -5.75 -1.50 9.92
C ILE A 34 -6.05 -1.95 8.49
N VAL A 35 -5.04 -2.51 7.81
CA VAL A 35 -5.19 -3.06 6.45
C VAL A 35 -6.09 -4.29 6.45
N ASP A 36 -5.94 -5.17 7.44
CA ASP A 36 -6.70 -6.42 7.55
C ASP A 36 -8.19 -6.20 7.86
N HIS A 37 -8.51 -5.10 8.56
CA HIS A 37 -9.89 -4.72 8.88
C HIS A 37 -10.46 -3.64 7.95
N LEU A 38 -9.78 -3.31 6.86
CA LEU A 38 -10.21 -2.25 5.95
C LEU A 38 -11.53 -2.62 5.27
N ASN A 39 -12.45 -1.66 5.15
CA ASN A 39 -13.61 -1.80 4.27
C ASN A 39 -13.14 -1.76 2.81
N THR A 40 -12.83 -2.92 2.26
CA THR A 40 -12.33 -3.07 0.89
C THR A 40 -13.37 -2.82 -0.19
N ALA A 41 -14.66 -2.65 0.15
CA ALA A 41 -15.63 -2.19 -0.84
C ALA A 41 -15.40 -0.72 -1.23
N LYS A 42 -14.97 0.11 -0.26
CA LYS A 42 -14.81 1.55 -0.45
C LYS A 42 -13.35 2.00 -0.53
N TYR A 43 -12.47 1.37 0.23
CA TYR A 43 -11.08 1.78 0.39
C TYR A 43 -10.11 0.72 -0.11
N GLU A 44 -8.90 1.14 -0.45
CA GLU A 44 -7.78 0.27 -0.75
C GLU A 44 -6.55 0.66 0.07
N ALA A 45 -5.74 -0.33 0.42
CA ALA A 45 -4.44 -0.15 1.03
C ALA A 45 -3.37 -0.37 -0.04
N VAL A 46 -2.71 0.71 -0.44
CA VAL A 46 -1.68 0.68 -1.48
C VAL A 46 -0.31 0.61 -0.80
N PRO A 47 0.56 -0.36 -1.14
CA PRO A 47 1.94 -0.35 -0.68
C PRO A 47 2.63 0.99 -0.96
N ILE A 48 3.34 1.54 0.03
CA ILE A 48 3.90 2.90 -0.08
C ILE A 48 4.82 3.09 -1.29
N LEU A 49 5.65 2.08 -1.61
CA LEU A 49 6.54 2.16 -2.77
C LEU A 49 5.74 2.29 -4.08
N GLN A 50 4.67 1.51 -4.21
CA GLN A 50 3.78 1.59 -5.37
C GLN A 50 3.10 2.96 -5.44
N TYR A 51 2.58 3.47 -4.32
CA TYR A 51 1.94 4.78 -4.28
C TYR A 51 2.91 5.91 -4.69
N LEU A 52 4.14 5.90 -4.20
CA LEU A 52 5.16 6.91 -4.54
C LEU A 52 5.58 6.85 -6.02
N GLN A 53 5.66 5.65 -6.59
CA GLN A 53 5.92 5.47 -8.02
C GLN A 53 4.78 6.03 -8.88
N GLU A 54 3.53 5.73 -8.54
CA GLU A 54 2.33 6.29 -9.20
C GLU A 54 2.31 7.82 -9.10
N PHE A 55 2.52 8.35 -7.90
CA PHE A 55 2.49 9.79 -7.64
C PHE A 55 3.58 10.54 -8.41
N ASN A 56 4.83 10.08 -8.32
CA ASN A 56 5.95 10.73 -8.99
C ASN A 56 5.86 10.63 -10.52
N GLY A 57 5.30 9.55 -11.05
CA GLY A 57 5.02 9.42 -12.48
C GLY A 57 4.06 10.50 -13.00
N GLY A 58 3.13 10.97 -12.16
CA GLY A 58 2.23 12.08 -12.49
C GLY A 58 2.82 13.48 -12.29
N VAL A 59 3.89 13.62 -11.49
CA VAL A 59 4.60 14.89 -11.26
C VAL A 59 5.57 15.23 -12.40
N ALA A 60 6.11 14.22 -13.08
CA ALA A 60 7.07 14.39 -14.17
C ALA A 60 6.43 14.73 -15.54
N ALA A 61 5.13 15.06 -15.57
CA ALA A 61 4.34 15.34 -16.78
C ALA A 61 4.05 16.83 -16.97
#